data_AF-A0A084WR98-F1
#
_entry.id   AF-A0A084WR98-F1
#
_cell.length_a   1.000
_cell.length_b   1.000
_cell.length_c   1.000
_cell.angle_alpha   90.00
_cell.angle_beta   90.00
_cell.angle_gamma   90.00
#
_symmetry.space_group_name_H-M   'P 1'
#
loop_
_entity.id
_entity.type
_entity.pdbx_description
1 polymer ?
#
loop_
_entity_poly.entity_id
_entity_poly.type
_entity_poly.pdbx_seq_one_letter_code
_entity_poly.pdbx_strand_id
1 'polypeptide(L)'
;MLDTLTGQPVDEDELLFAIPVVAPYQSLHNYKYKVKLTPGTGKRGKASKMALQIFLKDKQCSPREKDLLKAVKDEVLARNIPGKVKLSAPQMQKVRK
;
A
#
# COMPACT_ATOMS: atom_id res chain seq x y z
N MET A 1 15.58 -13.58 10.93
CA MET A 1 15.63 -12.39 10.02
C MET A 1 14.50 -12.39 8.99
N LEU A 2 13.96 -13.53 8.59
CA LEU A 2 12.69 -13.59 7.85
C LEU A 2 11.49 -13.31 8.76
N ASP A 3 11.58 -13.71 10.03
CA ASP A 3 10.50 -13.59 11.02
C ASP A 3 10.22 -12.14 11.46
N THR A 4 11.08 -11.19 11.08
CA THR A 4 10.90 -9.77 11.36
C THR A 4 10.07 -9.06 10.28
N LEU A 5 9.70 -9.76 9.20
CA LEU A 5 8.83 -9.24 8.16
C LEU A 5 7.39 -9.67 8.43
N THR A 6 6.53 -8.71 8.73
CA THR A 6 5.10 -8.96 8.96
C THR A 6 4.22 -8.00 8.15
N GLY A 7 3.10 -8.52 7.64
CA GLY A 7 2.01 -7.72 7.07
C GLY A 7 0.90 -7.37 8.07
N GLN A 8 1.03 -7.87 9.30
CA GLN A 8 0.11 -7.72 10.41
C GLN A 8 0.91 -7.43 11.69
N PRO A 9 1.51 -6.24 11.80
CA PRO A 9 2.12 -5.85 13.06
C PRO A 9 1.05 -5.76 14.16
N VAL A 10 1.43 -6.14 15.38
CA VAL A 10 0.64 -5.96 16.60
C VAL A 10 1.04 -4.66 17.31
N ASP A 11 0.29 -4.26 18.33
CA ASP A 11 0.50 -2.97 19.02
C ASP A 11 1.83 -2.92 19.79
N GLU A 12 2.37 -4.09 20.16
CA GLU A 12 3.66 -4.24 20.83
C GLU A 12 4.86 -4.18 19.87
N ASP A 13 4.63 -4.22 18.55
CA ASP A 13 5.70 -4.23 17.56
C ASP A 13 6.30 -2.84 17.31
N GLU A 14 7.62 -2.77 17.17
CA GLU A 14 8.31 -1.57 16.70
C GLU A 14 8.44 -1.56 15.16
N LEU A 15 7.78 -0.59 14.52
CA LEU A 15 7.83 -0.44 13.07
C LEU A 15 9.11 0.28 12.64
N LEU A 16 9.99 -0.44 11.93
CA LEU A 16 11.27 0.08 11.43
C LEU A 16 11.17 0.66 10.01
N PHE A 17 10.56 -0.09 9.08
CA PHE A 17 10.49 0.27 7.65
C PHE A 17 9.18 -0.19 7.02
N ALA A 18 8.71 0.53 6.00
CA ALA A 18 7.64 0.08 5.12
C ALA A 18 8.24 -0.50 3.83
N ILE A 19 7.81 -1.70 3.44
CA ILE A 19 8.28 -2.38 2.23
C ILE A 19 7.10 -2.55 1.26
N PRO A 20 7.17 -2.01 0.04
CA PRO A 20 6.12 -2.24 -0.94
C PRO A 20 6.23 -3.64 -1.53
N VAL A 21 5.11 -4.35 -1.55
CA VAL A 21 5.01 -5.73 -2.07
C VAL A 21 3.91 -5.80 -3.13
N VAL A 22 4.14 -6.60 -4.17
CA VAL A 22 3.13 -6.97 -5.17
C VAL A 22 2.97 -8.48 -5.14
N ALA A 23 1.74 -8.93 -4.87
CA ALA A 23 1.43 -10.34 -4.69
C ALA A 23 -0.03 -10.63 -5.12
N PRO A 24 -0.40 -11.91 -5.31
CA PRO A 24 -1.80 -12.28 -5.50
C PRO A 24 -2.68 -11.73 -4.38
N TYR A 25 -3.84 -11.15 -4.73
CA TYR A 25 -4.68 -10.45 -3.76
C TYR A 25 -5.16 -11.33 -2.59
N GLN A 26 -5.35 -12.63 -2.84
CA GLN A 26 -5.76 -13.59 -1.82
C GLN A 26 -4.67 -13.85 -0.78
N SER A 27 -3.39 -13.81 -1.19
CA SER A 27 -2.25 -13.94 -0.26
C SER A 27 -2.14 -12.74 0.69
N LEU A 28 -2.73 -11.61 0.32
CA LEU A 28 -2.75 -10.38 1.12
C LEU A 28 -4.03 -10.26 1.95
N HIS A 29 -4.79 -11.34 2.20
CA HIS A 29 -6.08 -11.28 2.91
C HIS A 29 -5.98 -10.53 4.25
N ASN A 30 -4.86 -10.75 4.93
CA ASN A 30 -4.58 -10.27 6.28
C ASN A 30 -3.96 -8.87 6.35
N TYR A 31 -3.53 -8.30 5.22
CA TYR A 31 -2.86 -7.01 5.18
C TYR A 31 -3.85 -5.86 5.37
N LYS A 32 -3.52 -4.95 6.29
CA LYS A 32 -4.23 -3.69 6.53
C LYS A 32 -4.19 -2.78 5.31
N TYR A 33 -3.00 -2.54 4.76
CA TYR A 33 -2.79 -1.66 3.60
C TYR A 33 -2.67 -2.47 2.31
N LYS A 34 -3.79 -2.58 1.58
CA LYS A 34 -3.80 -3.26 0.28
C LYS A 34 -4.76 -2.62 -0.71
N VAL A 35 -4.43 -2.76 -1.98
CA VAL A 35 -5.26 -2.36 -3.11
C VAL A 35 -5.23 -3.43 -4.19
N LYS A 36 -6.36 -3.62 -4.89
CA LYS A 36 -6.44 -4.53 -6.02
C LYS A 36 -6.09 -3.78 -7.29
N LEU A 37 -5.06 -4.27 -7.98
CA LEU A 37 -4.69 -3.83 -9.32
C LEU A 37 -5.46 -4.67 -10.34
N THR A 38 -6.17 -4.01 -11.26
CA THR A 38 -6.79 -4.66 -12.41
C THR A 38 -6.24 -4.04 -13.70
N PRO A 39 -6.29 -4.74 -14.85
CA PRO A 39 -5.98 -4.12 -16.13
C PRO A 39 -6.81 -2.84 -16.37
N GLY A 40 -6.22 -1.82 -16.97
CA GLY A 40 -6.84 -0.52 -17.22
C GLY A 40 -5.93 0.45 -17.96
N THR A 41 -6.18 1.76 -17.85
CA THR A 41 -5.43 2.80 -18.60
C THR A 41 -4.43 3.59 -17.75
N GLY A 42 -4.34 3.31 -16.44
CA GLY A 42 -3.48 4.06 -15.53
C GLY A 42 -1.99 3.74 -15.68
N LYS A 43 -1.16 4.77 -15.51
CA LYS A 43 0.30 4.65 -15.45
C LYS A 43 0.74 4.17 -14.07
N ARG A 44 1.75 3.29 -14.01
CA ARG A 44 2.29 2.71 -12.75
C ARG A 44 2.60 3.75 -11.67
N GLY A 45 3.24 4.87 -12.03
CA GLY A 45 3.60 5.92 -11.07
C GLY A 45 2.40 6.72 -10.54
N LYS A 46 1.32 6.87 -11.34
CA LYS A 46 0.07 7.46 -10.83
C LYS A 46 -0.65 6.47 -9.93
N ALA A 47 -0.63 5.19 -10.28
CA ALA A 47 -1.23 4.14 -9.47
C ALA A 47 -0.53 4.04 -8.10
N SER A 48 0.80 3.94 -8.03
CA SER A 48 1.53 3.88 -6.75
C SER A 48 1.20 5.05 -5.84
N LYS A 49 1.24 6.28 -6.36
CA LYS A 49 0.90 7.49 -5.59
C LYS A 49 -0.54 7.47 -5.09
N MET A 50 -1.49 7.05 -5.94
CA MET A 50 -2.89 6.98 -5.54
C MET A 50 -3.12 5.90 -4.46
N ALA A 51 -2.44 4.76 -4.53
CA ALA A 51 -2.49 3.73 -3.49
C ALA A 51 -1.97 4.27 -2.15
N LEU A 52 -0.81 4.94 -2.16
CA LEU A 52 -0.25 5.57 -0.96
C LEU A 52 -1.21 6.59 -0.34
N GLN A 53 -1.83 7.43 -1.17
CA GLN A 53 -2.82 8.42 -0.70
C GLN A 53 -4.06 7.78 -0.09
N ILE A 54 -4.52 6.63 -0.60
CA ILE A 54 -5.61 5.87 0.02
C ILE A 54 -5.20 5.42 1.43
N PHE A 55 -3.99 4.88 1.57
CA PHE A 55 -3.48 4.38 2.87
C PHE A 55 -3.27 5.50 3.89
N LEU A 56 -2.78 6.66 3.46
CA LEU A 56 -2.58 7.82 4.35
C LEU A 56 -3.89 8.46 4.82
N LYS A 57 -4.98 8.28 4.07
CA LYS A 57 -6.32 8.74 4.42
C LYS A 57 -7.08 7.77 5.33
N ASP A 58 -6.56 6.57 5.57
CA ASP A 58 -7.17 5.65 6.51
C ASP A 58 -7.12 6.23 7.94
N LYS A 59 -8.27 6.24 8.63
CA LYS A 59 -8.40 6.76 10.00
C LYS A 59 -7.63 5.92 11.01
N GLN A 60 -7.43 4.64 10.71
CA GLN A 60 -6.67 3.72 11.55
C GLN A 60 -5.16 3.80 11.31
N CYS A 61 -4.70 4.70 10.44
CA CYS A 61 -3.29 4.89 10.15
C CYS A 61 -2.63 5.76 11.23
N SER A 62 -1.77 5.13 12.03
CA SER A 62 -1.03 5.77 13.12
C SER A 62 -0.04 6.80 12.57
N PRO A 63 0.42 7.76 13.39
CA PRO A 63 1.44 8.72 12.97
C PRO A 63 2.71 8.02 12.46
N ARG A 64 3.15 6.97 13.16
CA ARG A 64 4.33 6.18 12.79
C ARG A 64 4.15 5.49 11.44
N GLU A 65 3.00 4.85 11.21
CA GLU A 65 2.69 4.23 9.91
C GLU A 65 2.71 5.26 8.78
N LYS A 66 2.18 6.46 9.00
CA LYS A 66 2.19 7.54 7.99
C LYS A 66 3.61 7.97 7.63
N ASP A 67 4.48 8.11 8.61
CA ASP A 67 5.86 8.52 8.38
C ASP A 67 6.63 7.46 7.60
N LEU A 68 6.47 6.19 7.97
CA LEU A 68 7.09 5.07 7.27
C LEU A 68 6.57 4.91 5.84
N LEU A 69 5.26 5.07 5.63
CA LEU A 69 4.64 5.03 4.31
C LEU A 69 5.17 6.16 3.40
N LYS A 70 5.38 7.36 3.95
CA LYS A 70 5.95 8.51 3.21
C LYS A 70 7.45 8.41 2.98
N ALA A 71 8.17 7.68 3.83
CA ALA A 71 9.62 7.48 3.70
C ALA A 71 9.99 6.62 2.47
N VAL A 72 9.05 5.84 1.93
CA VAL A 72 9.30 5.02 0.74
C VAL A 72 9.35 5.90 -0.51
N LYS A 73 10.48 5.82 -1.24
CA LYS A 73 10.68 6.56 -2.50
C LYS A 73 9.65 6.14 -3.57
N ASP A 74 9.12 7.12 -4.30
CA ASP A 74 8.14 6.92 -5.39
C ASP A 74 8.58 5.87 -6.42
N GLU A 75 9.87 5.87 -6.77
CA GLU A 75 10.48 4.94 -7.71
C GLU A 75 10.39 3.49 -7.23
N VAL A 76 10.60 3.27 -5.93
CA VAL A 76 10.53 1.95 -5.30
C VAL A 76 9.08 1.45 -5.27
N LEU A 77 8.13 2.35 -4.96
CA LEU A 77 6.70 2.03 -4.98
C LEU A 77 6.20 1.63 -6.37
N ALA A 78 6.68 2.31 -7.42
CA ALA A 78 6.20 2.09 -8.79
C ALA A 78 6.91 0.94 -9.52
N ARG A 79 8.11 0.52 -9.06
CA ARG A 79 8.98 -0.44 -9.76
C ARG A 79 8.26 -1.75 -10.09
N ASN A 80 7.50 -2.29 -9.14
CA ASN A 80 6.89 -3.61 -9.24
C ASN A 80 5.43 -3.58 -9.74
N ILE A 81 4.88 -2.39 -10.03
CA ILE A 81 3.50 -2.27 -10.52
C ILE A 81 3.47 -2.49 -12.04
N PRO A 82 2.60 -3.39 -12.55
CA PRO A 82 2.40 -3.57 -13.97
C PRO A 82 1.95 -2.27 -14.67
N GLY A 83 2.31 -2.10 -15.93
CA GLY A 83 1.78 -1.00 -16.74
C GLY A 83 0.28 -1.17 -17.02
N LYS A 84 -0.41 -0.07 -17.36
CA LYS A 84 -1.83 -0.09 -17.79
C LYS A 84 -2.74 -0.74 -16.75
N VAL A 85 -2.77 -0.14 -15.55
CA VAL A 85 -3.55 -0.66 -14.41
C VAL A 85 -4.59 0.34 -13.94
N LYS A 86 -5.69 -0.18 -13.42
CA LYS A 86 -6.70 0.54 -12.63
C LYS A 86 -6.62 0.04 -11.20
N LEU A 87 -6.71 0.96 -10.26
CA LEU A 87 -6.80 0.63 -8.84
C LEU A 87 -8.25 0.43 -8.44
N SER A 88 -8.46 -0.53 -7.56
CA SER A 88 -9.71 -0.75 -6.85
C SER A 88 -9.38 -1.02 -5.38
N ALA A 89 -10.00 -0.25 -4.49
CA ALA A 89 -9.92 -0.50 -3.06
C ALA A 89 -11.34 -0.40 -2.48
N PRO A 90 -11.68 -1.20 -1.45
CA PRO A 90 -12.98 -1.08 -0.77
C PRO A 90 -13.24 0.35 -0.27
N GLN A 91 -12.18 1.04 0.15
CA GLN A 91 -12.22 2.40 0.68
C GLN A 91 -12.13 3.51 -0.40
N MET A 92 -11.92 3.16 -1.68
CA MET A 92 -11.64 4.12 -2.75
C MET A 92 -12.84 5.03 -3.10
N GLN A 93 -14.07 4.62 -2.76
CA GLN A 93 -15.27 5.45 -2.94
C GLN A 93 -15.29 6.68 -2.03
N LYS A 94 -14.56 6.68 -0.91
CA LYS A 94 -14.49 7.81 0.04
C LYS A 94 -13.45 8.88 -0.35
N VAL A 95 -12.54 8.58 -1.27
CA VAL A 95 -11.42 9.48 -1.64
C VAL A 95 -11.78 10.42 -2.80
N ARG A 96 -12.91 10.20 -3.48
CA ARG A 96 -13.39 10.98 -4.65
C ARG A 96 -14.35 12.13 -4.31
N LYS A 97 -14.59 12.43 -3.03
CA LYS A 97 -15.30 13.64 -2.59
C LYS A 97 -14.31 14.70 -2.15
#